data_AF-A0AAD9EML7-F1
#
_entry.id   AF-A0AAD9EML7-F1
#
_cell.length_a   1.000
_cell.length_b   1.000
_cell.length_c   1.000
_cell.angle_alpha   90.00
_cell.angle_beta   90.00
_cell.angle_gamma   90.00
#
_symmetry.space_group_name_H-M   'P 1'
#
loop_
_entity.id
_entity.type
_entity.pdbx_description
1 polymer ?
#
loop_
_entity_poly.entity_id
_entity_poly.type
_entity_poly.pdbx_seq_one_letter_code
_entity_poly.pdbx_strand_id
1 'polypeptide(L)'
;MKRSKEFRDLFPDVDFGGGVIEPTVNLTFDLKEKVDEENRKRHEGLMAQMFEHVAEPAQAEHFFWKARECLEAYPEVLSQFDKIYLNGRPVSVMIGQLNEAFSLQKANMAGSSKISQA
;
A
#
# COMPACT_ATOMS: atom_id res chain seq x y z
N MET A 1 18.08 6.15 -8.39
CA MET A 1 18.59 4.78 -8.11
C MET A 1 19.27 4.63 -6.75
N LYS A 2 20.10 5.58 -6.26
CA LYS A 2 20.74 5.46 -4.92
C LYS A 2 19.73 5.32 -3.77
N ARG A 3 18.73 6.20 -3.71
CA ARG A 3 17.71 6.24 -2.65
C ARG A 3 16.86 4.97 -2.52
N SER A 4 16.52 4.34 -3.66
CA SER A 4 15.75 3.09 -3.68
C SER A 4 16.60 1.89 -3.26
N LYS A 5 17.92 1.93 -3.50
CA LYS A 5 18.85 0.92 -3.01
C LYS A 5 19.05 1.06 -1.50
N GLU A 6 19.29 2.29 -1.03
CA GLU A 6 19.42 2.62 0.40
C GLU A 6 18.19 2.18 1.20
N PHE A 7 16.98 2.35 0.67
CA PHE A 7 15.76 1.86 1.33
C PHE A 7 15.68 0.34 1.38
N ARG A 8 16.03 -0.35 0.29
CA ARG A 8 16.03 -1.83 0.26
C ARG A 8 17.07 -2.42 1.20
N ASP A 9 18.23 -1.77 1.31
CA ASP A 9 19.30 -2.19 2.20
C ASP A 9 18.89 -2.11 3.70
N LEU A 10 17.87 -1.32 4.05
CA LEU A 10 17.27 -1.30 5.40
C LEU A 10 16.42 -2.53 5.72
N PHE A 11 16.00 -3.27 4.69
CA PHE A 11 15.13 -4.46 4.83
C PHE A 11 15.71 -5.63 4.01
N PRO A 12 16.90 -6.13 4.38
CA PRO A 12 17.62 -7.14 3.59
C PRO A 12 16.86 -8.48 3.49
N ASP A 13 15.98 -8.75 4.45
CA ASP A 13 15.18 -9.98 4.50
C ASP A 13 13.90 -9.92 3.63
N VAL A 14 13.61 -8.77 3.02
CA VAL A 14 12.43 -8.58 2.17
C VAL A 14 12.79 -8.86 0.71
N ASP A 15 12.12 -9.84 0.11
CA ASP A 15 12.13 -10.01 -1.35
C ASP A 15 11.27 -8.93 -2.01
N PHE A 16 11.91 -7.77 -2.28
CA PHE A 16 11.25 -6.67 -2.97
C PHE A 16 10.83 -7.02 -4.40
N GLY A 17 11.52 -7.97 -5.06
CA GLY A 17 11.24 -8.34 -6.44
C GLY A 17 9.99 -9.20 -6.54
N GLY A 18 10.11 -10.46 -6.15
CA GLY A 18 9.04 -11.45 -6.26
C GLY A 18 8.00 -11.35 -5.14
N GLY A 19 8.38 -10.87 -3.96
CA GLY A 19 7.50 -10.79 -2.79
C GLY A 19 6.68 -9.49 -2.70
N VAL A 20 7.07 -8.42 -3.40
CA VAL A 20 6.43 -7.09 -3.28
C VAL A 20 6.07 -6.48 -4.64
N ILE A 21 7.06 -6.27 -5.52
CA ILE A 21 6.84 -5.57 -6.79
C ILE A 21 5.96 -6.39 -7.72
N GLU A 22 6.32 -7.64 -7.99
CA GLU A 22 5.58 -8.48 -8.95
C GLU A 22 4.11 -8.66 -8.55
N PRO A 23 3.75 -9.04 -7.30
CA PRO A 23 2.35 -9.16 -6.90
C PRO A 23 1.58 -7.84 -7.02
N THR A 24 2.20 -6.71 -6.66
CA THR A 24 1.55 -5.39 -6.73
C THR A 24 1.30 -4.95 -8.17
N VAL A 25 2.24 -5.23 -9.08
CA VAL A 25 2.10 -4.96 -10.51
C VAL A 25 1.00 -5.85 -11.10
N ASN A 26 0.99 -7.15 -10.79
CA ASN A 26 -0.02 -8.08 -11.26
C ASN A 26 -1.42 -7.66 -10.81
N LEU A 27 -1.59 -7.28 -9.53
CA LEU A 27 -2.86 -6.74 -9.03
C LEU A 27 -3.29 -5.49 -9.83
N THR A 28 -2.37 -4.59 -10.15
CA THR A 28 -2.68 -3.38 -10.92
C THR A 28 -3.16 -3.70 -12.34
N PHE A 29 -2.59 -4.72 -12.99
CA PHE A 29 -3.06 -5.19 -14.29
C PHE A 29 -4.43 -5.85 -14.19
N ASP A 30 -4.60 -6.78 -13.25
CA ASP A 30 -5.85 -7.49 -13.04
C ASP A 30 -7.01 -6.53 -12.67
N LEU A 31 -6.75 -5.49 -11.88
CA LEU A 31 -7.72 -4.41 -11.62
C LEU A 31 -8.16 -3.70 -12.90
N LYS A 32 -7.28 -3.52 -13.88
CA LYS A 32 -7.61 -2.84 -15.14
C LYS A 32 -8.32 -3.74 -16.14
N GLU A 33 -7.96 -5.02 -16.17
CA GLU A 33 -8.49 -5.98 -17.15
C GLU A 33 -9.77 -6.66 -16.71
N LYS A 34 -9.90 -6.95 -15.40
CA LYS A 34 -10.97 -7.81 -14.88
C LYS A 34 -12.07 -7.05 -14.15
N VAL A 35 -11.79 -5.88 -13.58
CA VAL A 35 -12.76 -5.08 -12.82
C VAL A 35 -13.39 -4.03 -13.72
N ASP A 36 -14.72 -3.90 -13.66
CA ASP A 36 -15.42 -2.84 -14.39
C ASP A 36 -14.93 -1.44 -13.97
N GLU A 37 -15.08 -0.47 -14.88
CA GLU A 37 -14.51 0.86 -14.69
C GLU A 37 -15.08 1.59 -13.45
N GLU A 38 -16.36 1.38 -13.12
CA GLU A 38 -17.01 2.03 -11.99
C GLU A 38 -16.41 1.51 -10.68
N ASN A 39 -16.39 0.19 -10.49
CA ASN A 39 -15.83 -0.43 -9.31
C ASN A 39 -14.33 -0.22 -9.20
N ARG A 40 -13.58 -0.23 -10.31
CA ARG A 40 -12.15 0.07 -10.30
C ARG A 40 -11.87 1.49 -9.82
N LYS A 41 -12.54 2.50 -10.40
CA LYS A 41 -12.36 3.91 -10.00
C LYS A 41 -12.74 4.13 -8.55
N ARG A 42 -13.82 3.48 -8.09
CA ARG A 42 -14.25 3.55 -6.70
C ARG A 42 -13.22 2.91 -5.76
N HIS A 43 -12.72 1.73 -6.09
CA HIS A 43 -11.65 1.05 -5.36
C HIS A 43 -10.39 1.93 -5.25
N GLU A 44 -9.90 2.44 -6.38
CA GLU A 44 -8.71 3.31 -6.44
C GLU A 44 -8.88 4.58 -5.59
N GLY A 45 -10.04 5.23 -5.68
CA GLY A 45 -10.36 6.41 -4.88
C GLY A 45 -10.39 6.11 -3.38
N LEU A 46 -10.97 4.98 -2.97
CA LEU A 46 -11.01 4.56 -1.57
C LEU A 46 -9.63 4.17 -1.04
N MET A 47 -8.80 3.52 -1.85
CA MET A 47 -7.41 3.23 -1.49
C MET A 47 -6.59 4.52 -1.31
N ALA A 48 -6.78 5.52 -2.18
CA ALA A 48 -6.15 6.83 -2.01
C ALA A 48 -6.57 7.49 -0.69
N GLN A 49 -7.87 7.48 -0.37
CA GLN A 49 -8.39 7.99 0.90
C GLN A 49 -7.81 7.25 2.11
N MET A 50 -7.65 5.92 2.03
CA MET A 50 -7.01 5.12 3.08
C MET A 50 -5.56 5.58 3.33
N PHE A 51 -4.76 5.76 2.27
CA PHE A 51 -3.37 6.21 2.42
C PHE A 51 -3.25 7.65 2.93
N GLU A 52 -4.17 8.54 2.56
CA GLU A 52 -4.22 9.92 3.09
C GLU A 52 -4.52 9.96 4.58
N HIS A 53 -5.36 9.04 5.08
CA HIS A 53 -5.83 9.00 6.46
C HIS A 53 -5.13 7.92 7.30
N VAL A 54 -3.97 7.41 6.88
CA VAL A 54 -3.25 6.32 7.58
C VAL A 54 -2.89 6.67 9.04
N ALA A 55 -2.78 7.97 9.36
CA ALA A 55 -2.56 8.46 10.72
C ALA A 55 -3.81 8.39 11.62
N GLU A 56 -4.98 8.09 11.05
CA GLU A 56 -6.27 7.94 11.72
C GLU A 56 -6.78 6.49 11.52
N PRO A 57 -6.34 5.53 12.35
CA PRO A 57 -6.47 4.10 12.03
C PRO A 57 -7.90 3.63 11.76
N ALA A 58 -8.88 4.12 12.52
CA ALA A 58 -10.28 3.76 12.32
C ALA A 58 -10.82 4.26 10.98
N GLN A 59 -10.41 5.46 10.55
CA GLN A 59 -10.84 6.05 9.29
C GLN A 59 -10.16 5.36 8.10
N ALA A 60 -8.87 5.08 8.21
CA ALA A 60 -8.13 4.29 7.22
C ALA A 60 -8.72 2.88 7.07
N GLU A 61 -9.05 2.21 8.19
CA GLU A 61 -9.65 0.88 8.18
C GLU A 61 -11.01 0.87 7.50
N HIS A 62 -11.84 1.87 7.77
CA HIS A 62 -13.12 2.05 7.09
C HIS A 62 -12.96 2.19 5.57
N PHE A 63 -12.00 3.01 5.11
CA PHE A 63 -11.73 3.15 3.69
C PHE A 63 -11.17 1.86 3.06
N PHE A 64 -10.31 1.14 3.78
CA PHE A 64 -9.79 -0.15 3.33
C PHE A 64 -10.91 -1.17 3.09
N TRP A 65 -11.83 -1.33 4.06
CA TRP A 65 -12.94 -2.27 3.92
C TRP A 65 -13.86 -1.92 2.76
N LYS A 66 -14.18 -0.63 2.59
CA LYS A 66 -14.97 -0.18 1.42
C LYS A 66 -14.25 -0.39 0.10
N ALA A 67 -12.93 -0.22 0.05
CA ALA A 67 -12.15 -0.49 -1.15
C ALA A 67 -12.21 -1.99 -1.49
N ARG A 68 -12.14 -2.85 -0.47
CA ARG A 68 -12.26 -4.30 -0.59
C ARG A 68 -13.65 -4.73 -1.08
N GLU A 69 -14.72 -4.11 -0.58
CA GLU A 69 -16.11 -4.36 -1.01
C GLU A 69 -16.29 -4.19 -2.53
N CYS A 70 -15.58 -3.24 -3.15
CA CYS A 70 -15.64 -3.01 -4.60
C CYS A 70 -15.11 -4.21 -5.42
N LEU A 71 -14.38 -5.13 -4.78
CA LEU A 71 -13.77 -6.31 -5.40
C LEU A 71 -14.55 -7.60 -5.11
N GLU A 72 -15.66 -7.57 -4.36
CA GLU A 72 -16.41 -8.78 -3.98
C GLU A 72 -16.96 -9.58 -5.16
N ALA A 73 -17.33 -8.91 -6.24
CA ALA A 73 -17.74 -9.55 -7.49
C ALA A 73 -16.56 -10.13 -8.31
N TYR A 74 -15.32 -9.91 -7.86
CA TYR A 74 -14.07 -10.22 -8.57
C TYR A 74 -13.15 -11.10 -7.70
N PRO A 75 -13.53 -12.37 -7.43
CA PRO A 75 -12.92 -13.19 -6.39
C PRO A 75 -11.41 -13.44 -6.57
N GLU A 76 -10.93 -13.54 -7.81
CA GLU A 76 -9.49 -13.68 -8.08
C GLU A 76 -8.71 -12.42 -7.70
N VAL A 77 -9.22 -11.25 -8.10
CA VAL A 77 -8.62 -9.94 -7.81
C VAL A 77 -8.68 -9.65 -6.32
N LEU A 78 -9.81 -9.95 -5.68
CA LEU A 78 -9.99 -9.85 -4.24
C LEU A 78 -9.00 -10.73 -3.48
N SER A 79 -8.79 -11.98 -3.93
CA SER A 79 -7.82 -12.88 -3.30
C SER A 79 -6.39 -12.34 -3.38
N GLN A 80 -6.01 -11.74 -4.52
CA GLN A 80 -4.70 -11.10 -4.67
C GLN A 80 -4.58 -9.87 -3.74
N PHE A 81 -5.61 -9.03 -3.72
CA PHE A 81 -5.67 -7.86 -2.85
C PHE A 81 -5.49 -8.25 -1.37
N ASP A 82 -6.25 -9.23 -0.90
CA ASP A 82 -6.16 -9.73 0.49
C ASP A 82 -4.78 -10.33 0.79
N LYS A 83 -4.18 -11.07 -0.14
CA LYS A 83 -2.82 -11.61 0.02
C LYS A 83 -1.78 -10.51 0.16
N ILE A 84 -1.85 -9.47 -0.65
CA ILE A 84 -0.88 -8.36 -0.65
C ILE A 84 -1.02 -7.52 0.63
N TYR A 85 -2.25 -7.10 0.95
CA TYR A 85 -2.45 -6.16 2.05
C TYR A 85 -2.58 -6.85 3.40
N LEU A 86 -3.33 -7.95 3.50
CA LEU A 86 -3.55 -8.65 4.78
C LEU A 86 -2.46 -9.67 5.03
N ASN A 87 -2.15 -10.53 4.06
CA ASN A 87 -1.16 -11.61 4.22
C ASN A 87 -1.34 -12.39 5.55
N GLY A 88 -2.59 -12.66 5.93
CA GLY A 88 -2.95 -13.34 7.18
C GLY A 88 -2.90 -12.49 8.47
N ARG A 89 -2.58 -11.19 8.40
CA ARG A 89 -2.57 -10.28 9.55
C ARG A 89 -3.83 -9.41 9.64
N PRO A 90 -4.20 -8.92 10.84
CA PRO A 90 -5.30 -7.97 11.00
C PRO A 90 -5.07 -6.66 10.23
N VAL A 91 -6.16 -6.03 9.75
CA VAL A 91 -6.10 -4.73 9.05
C VAL A 91 -5.46 -3.64 9.93
N SER A 92 -5.79 -3.62 11.22
CA SER A 92 -5.22 -2.68 12.19
C SER A 92 -3.69 -2.77 12.28
N VAL A 93 -3.13 -3.98 12.18
CA VAL A 93 -1.67 -4.19 12.17
C VAL A 93 -1.07 -3.65 10.87
N MET A 94 -1.69 -3.95 9.72
CA MET A 94 -1.25 -3.43 8.43
C MET A 94 -1.26 -1.89 8.39
N ILE A 95 -2.33 -1.25 8.88
CA ILE A 95 -2.45 0.21 8.91
C ILE A 95 -1.43 0.83 9.86
N GLY A 96 -1.21 0.23 11.04
CA GLY A 96 -0.16 0.67 11.97
C GLY A 96 1.23 0.67 11.32
N GLN A 97 1.57 -0.41 10.61
CA GLN A 97 2.84 -0.52 9.88
C GLN A 97 2.97 0.52 8.77
N LEU A 98 1.90 0.81 8.02
CA LEU A 98 1.90 1.85 7.00
C LEU A 98 2.11 3.25 7.62
N ASN A 99 1.46 3.54 8.75
CA ASN A 99 1.61 4.81 9.45
C ASN A 99 3.05 5.01 9.93
N GLU A 100 3.65 3.98 10.52
CA GLU A 100 5.06 3.99 10.93
C GLU A 100 5.99 4.21 9.74
N ALA A 101 5.79 3.47 8.64
CA ALA A 101 6.60 3.61 7.43
C ALA A 101 6.51 5.01 6.83
N PHE A 102 5.31 5.60 6.75
CA PHE A 102 5.10 6.95 6.22
C PHE A 102 5.72 8.02 7.14
N SER A 103 5.65 7.80 8.46
CA SER A 103 6.27 8.68 9.45
C SER A 103 7.80 8.66 9.32
N LEU A 104 8.40 7.46 9.18
CA LEU A 104 9.84 7.30 8.94
C LEU A 104 10.27 7.94 7.62
N GLN A 105 9.49 7.76 6.55
CA GLN A 105 9.77 8.39 5.26
C GLN A 105 9.76 9.93 5.38
N LYS A 106 8.75 10.51 6.05
CA LYS A 106 8.67 11.96 6.30
C LYS A 106 9.87 12.46 7.11
N ALA A 107 10.24 11.75 8.17
CA ALA A 107 11.40 12.10 9.00
C ALA A 107 12.71 12.07 8.19
N ASN A 108 12.91 11.05 7.35
CA ASN A 108 14.10 10.93 6.49
C ASN A 108 14.16 12.03 5.41
N MET A 109 13.01 12.43 4.85
CA MET A 109 12.93 13.55 3.91
C MET A 109 13.24 14.90 4.58
N ALA A 110 12.76 15.11 5.81
CA ALA A 110 13.06 16.30 6.59
C ALA A 110 14.54 16.39 7.02
N GLY A 111 15.15 15.26 7.39
CA GLY A 111 16.58 15.20 7.75
C GLY A 111 17.52 15.43 6.56
N SER A 112 17.15 14.94 5.37
CA SER A 112 17.94 15.15 4.13
C SER A 112 17.95 16.61 3.68
N SER A 113 16.95 17.41 4.06
CA SER A 113 16.86 18.82 3.66
C SER A 113 17.78 19.74 4.47
N LYS A 114 18.27 19.30 5.64
CA LYS A 114 19.16 20.10 6.51
C LYS A 114 20.65 20.00 6.18
N ILE A 115 21.05 19.06 5.33
CA ILE A 115 22.47 18.82 4.99
C ILE A 115 22.91 19.59 3.73
N SER A 116 21.98 20.23 3.01
CA SER A 116 22.29 21.03 1.81
C SER A 116 22.46 22.55 2.07
N GLN A 117 22.61 22.95 3.33
CA GLN A 117 22.90 24.34 3.72
C GLN A 117 24.09 24.38 4.68
N ALA A 118 25.27 23.99 4.20
CA ALA A 118 26.56 24.27 4.83
C ALA A 118 27.61 24.51 3.74
#